data_AF-A0A7X9FUC6-F1
#
_entry.id   AF-A0A7X9FUC6-F1
#
_cell.length_a   1.000
_cell.length_b   1.000
_cell.length_c   1.000
_cell.angle_alpha   90.00
_cell.angle_beta   90.00
_cell.angle_gamma   90.00
#
_symmetry.space_group_name_H-M   'P 1'
#
loop_
_entity.id
_entity.type
_entity.pdbx_description
1 polymer ?
#
loop_
_entity_poly.entity_id
_entity_poly.type
_entity_poly.pdbx_seq_one_letter_code
_entity_poly.pdbx_strand_id
1 'polypeptide(L)'
;MLCAGTTMYVTLLFHGLATLPSANEEIRSKLKECSLEELCKRLSEKDPETAAKIHFNDRIRIERALEIFELSGIKASELRAVHNFSGSDLKGIFLILGWPRDKLYERINIRSRLMFDNGLLEETKGIVDRYGSDLFPMKSLGYAQALKVLNGTIGIEEALSELQQETRNFAKRQYTFWRNEASKRGWKVHPETSEDGLELRSHDDFYKSHKHVNELRVCDYSFSELLQMLHAKSAKTLERNEVYYLNAQNFEAPIY
;
A
#
# COMPACT_ATOMS: atom_id res chain seq x y z
N MET A 1 13.26 -9.66 -12.15
CA MET A 1 12.00 -9.87 -11.40
C MET A 1 12.07 -9.03 -10.13
N LEU A 2 11.02 -8.27 -9.82
CA LEU A 2 10.94 -7.45 -8.61
C LEU A 2 9.83 -8.00 -7.72
N CYS A 3 10.12 -8.25 -6.45
CA CYS A 3 9.13 -8.63 -5.44
C CYS A 3 8.88 -7.43 -4.54
N ALA A 4 7.66 -6.90 -4.52
CA ALA A 4 7.35 -5.66 -3.80
C ALA A 4 6.00 -5.73 -3.08
N GLY A 5 5.97 -5.28 -1.82
CA GLY A 5 4.74 -5.02 -1.07
C GLY A 5 4.32 -3.55 -1.08
N THR A 6 5.26 -2.63 -1.33
CA THR A 6 4.98 -1.19 -1.25
C THR A 6 4.50 -0.65 -2.59
N THR A 7 3.19 -0.48 -2.70
CA THR A 7 2.52 -0.01 -3.92
C THR A 7 3.02 1.35 -4.42
N MET A 8 3.41 2.24 -3.49
CA MET A 8 3.99 3.54 -3.83
C MET A 8 5.28 3.42 -4.65
N TYR A 9 6.19 2.52 -4.29
CA TYR A 9 7.45 2.35 -5.02
C TYR A 9 7.23 1.71 -6.39
N VAL A 10 6.23 0.84 -6.51
CA VAL A 10 5.83 0.30 -7.81
C VAL A 10 5.29 1.41 -8.71
N THR A 11 4.39 2.25 -8.19
CA THR A 11 3.90 3.43 -8.92
C THR A 11 5.04 4.35 -9.34
N LEU A 12 5.98 4.61 -8.45
CA LEU A 12 7.16 5.41 -8.76
C LEU A 12 7.95 4.82 -9.93
N LEU A 13 8.31 3.54 -9.87
CA LEU A 13 9.11 2.91 -10.91
C LEU A 13 8.46 2.99 -12.31
N PHE A 14 7.14 2.82 -12.37
CA PHE A 14 6.41 2.78 -13.64
C PHE A 14 5.87 4.13 -14.10
N HIS A 15 5.93 5.17 -13.27
CA HIS A 15 5.35 6.47 -13.62
C HIS A 15 6.24 7.67 -13.35
N GLY A 16 7.39 7.49 -12.68
CA GLY A 16 8.25 8.57 -12.23
C GLY A 16 7.70 9.30 -11.00
N LEU A 17 8.52 10.23 -10.48
CA LEU A 17 8.05 11.29 -9.58
C LEU A 17 7.87 12.55 -10.40
N ALA A 18 6.81 13.29 -10.09
CA ALA A 18 6.80 14.71 -10.37
C ALA A 18 8.04 15.34 -9.70
N THR A 19 8.75 16.20 -10.43
CA THR A 19 9.82 17.00 -9.87
C THR A 19 9.21 18.00 -8.88
N LEU A 20 9.22 17.63 -7.60
CA LEU A 20 8.70 18.42 -6.51
C LEU A 20 9.88 18.97 -5.68
N PRO A 21 9.73 20.17 -5.07
CA PRO A 21 10.71 20.66 -4.11
C PRO A 21 10.96 19.63 -3.01
N SER A 22 12.23 19.48 -2.60
CA SER A 22 12.59 18.66 -1.44
C SER A 22 11.87 19.15 -0.18
N ALA A 23 11.71 18.25 0.81
CA ALA A 23 11.15 18.62 2.10
C ALA A 23 11.97 19.73 2.78
N ASN A 24 11.30 20.65 3.47
CA ASN A 24 11.93 21.71 4.25
C ASN A 24 11.43 21.65 5.70
N GLU A 25 12.32 21.31 6.63
CA GLU A 25 11.97 21.09 8.04
C GLU A 25 11.51 22.37 8.75
N GLU A 26 12.00 23.54 8.35
CA GLU A 26 11.57 24.82 8.93
C GLU A 26 10.10 25.11 8.58
N ILE A 27 9.74 24.93 7.31
CA ILE A 27 8.35 25.08 6.84
C ILE A 27 7.45 24.05 7.50
N ARG A 28 7.87 22.78 7.56
CA ARG A 28 7.10 21.72 8.22
C ARG A 28 6.85 22.02 9.69
N SER A 29 7.83 22.56 10.40
CA SER A 29 7.69 22.92 11.81
C SER A 29 6.63 24.02 11.98
N LYS A 30 6.68 25.07 11.14
CA LYS A 30 5.66 26.15 11.13
C LYS A 30 4.26 25.63 10.80
N LEU A 31 4.14 24.74 9.82
CA LEU A 31 2.84 24.16 9.44
C LEU A 31 2.29 23.24 10.54
N LYS A 32 3.15 22.49 11.25
CA LYS A 32 2.77 21.64 12.39
C LYS A 32 2.22 22.42 13.59
N GLU A 33 2.57 23.69 13.73
CA GLU A 33 2.03 24.58 14.77
C GLU A 33 0.63 25.09 14.43
N CYS A 34 0.22 25.06 13.15
CA CYS A 34 -1.09 25.52 12.73
C CYS A 34 -2.18 24.48 13.03
N SER A 35 -3.39 24.94 13.39
CA SER A 35 -4.55 24.05 13.53
C SER A 35 -4.94 23.45 12.17
N LEU A 36 -5.64 22.31 12.20
CA LEU A 36 -6.06 21.64 10.97
C LEU A 36 -7.06 22.50 10.18
N GLU A 37 -7.94 23.22 10.88
CA GLU A 37 -8.91 24.14 10.27
C GLU A 37 -8.20 25.27 9.50
N GLU A 38 -7.15 25.85 10.12
CA GLU A 38 -6.34 26.89 9.49
C GLU A 38 -5.61 26.35 8.26
N LEU A 39 -5.02 25.15 8.35
CA LEU A 39 -4.36 24.50 7.21
C LEU A 39 -5.34 24.21 6.07
N CYS A 40 -6.54 23.70 6.38
CA CYS A 40 -7.58 23.45 5.40
C CYS A 40 -8.03 24.74 4.69
N LYS A 41 -8.20 25.82 5.45
CA LYS A 41 -8.58 27.14 4.93
C LYS A 41 -7.51 27.67 3.99
N ARG A 42 -6.24 27.68 4.42
CA ARG A 42 -5.11 28.09 3.59
C ARG A 42 -5.03 27.29 2.29
N LEU A 43 -5.19 25.96 2.39
CA LEU A 43 -5.13 25.11 1.20
C LEU A 43 -6.28 25.43 0.23
N SER A 44 -7.49 25.65 0.74
CA SER A 44 -8.66 26.00 -0.08
C SER A 44 -8.48 27.32 -0.82
N GLU A 45 -7.82 28.30 -0.19
CA GLU A 45 -7.53 29.61 -0.80
C GLU A 45 -6.40 29.53 -1.85
N LYS A 46 -5.37 28.71 -1.61
CA LYS A 46 -4.19 28.64 -2.49
C LYS A 46 -4.32 27.62 -3.62
N ASP A 47 -4.87 26.45 -3.32
CA ASP A 47 -5.00 25.32 -4.24
C ASP A 47 -6.35 24.60 -4.05
N PRO A 48 -7.46 25.23 -4.52
CA PRO A 48 -8.81 24.68 -4.35
C PRO A 48 -8.99 23.32 -5.03
N GLU A 49 -8.25 23.04 -6.11
CA GLU A 49 -8.31 21.74 -6.79
C GLU A 49 -7.72 20.63 -5.93
N THR A 50 -6.56 20.87 -5.29
CA THR A 50 -5.99 19.93 -4.33
C THR A 50 -6.87 19.80 -3.09
N ALA A 51 -7.43 20.90 -2.58
CA ALA A 51 -8.34 20.90 -1.43
C ALA A 51 -9.59 20.03 -1.66
N ALA A 52 -10.17 20.07 -2.88
CA ALA A 52 -11.34 19.27 -3.23
C ALA A 52 -11.05 17.74 -3.28
N LYS A 53 -9.79 17.35 -3.49
CA LYS A 53 -9.39 15.93 -3.63
C LYS A 53 -8.90 15.31 -2.32
N ILE A 54 -8.34 16.12 -1.43
CA ILE A 54 -7.78 15.65 -0.15
C ILE A 54 -8.86 15.69 0.92
N HIS A 55 -8.98 14.62 1.70
CA HIS A 55 -9.86 14.61 2.87
C HIS A 55 -9.35 15.60 3.93
N PHE A 56 -10.22 16.40 4.52
CA PHE A 56 -9.84 17.45 5.49
C PHE A 56 -9.02 16.93 6.70
N ASN A 57 -9.24 15.67 7.12
CA ASN A 57 -8.43 15.03 8.17
C ASN A 57 -7.04 14.53 7.72
N ASP A 58 -6.69 14.59 6.43
CA ASP A 58 -5.39 14.14 5.92
C ASP A 58 -4.34 15.26 6.03
N ARG A 59 -3.99 15.59 7.28
CA ARG A 59 -3.07 16.66 7.63
C ARG A 59 -1.75 16.57 6.86
N ILE A 60 -1.19 15.38 6.73
CA ILE A 60 0.10 15.15 6.05
C ILE A 60 0.03 15.62 4.59
N ARG A 61 -1.04 15.25 3.86
CA ARG A 61 -1.17 15.68 2.46
C ARG A 61 -1.49 17.17 2.33
N ILE A 62 -2.22 17.75 3.28
CA ILE A 62 -2.51 19.18 3.34
C ILE A 62 -1.21 19.97 3.56
N GLU A 63 -0.46 19.63 4.60
CA GLU A 63 0.85 20.23 4.91
C GLU A 63 1.79 20.12 3.72
N ARG A 64 1.87 18.95 3.06
CA ARG A 64 2.73 18.77 1.88
C ARG A 64 2.29 19.65 0.70
N ALA A 65 0.99 19.82 0.47
CA ALA A 65 0.51 20.68 -0.61
C ALA A 65 0.85 22.16 -0.36
N LEU A 66 0.70 22.62 0.89
CA LEU A 66 1.09 23.96 1.32
C LEU A 66 2.61 24.15 1.28
N GLU A 67 3.40 23.18 1.76
CA GLU A 67 4.87 23.18 1.70
C GLU A 67 5.36 23.34 0.25
N ILE A 68 4.77 22.61 -0.71
CA ILE A 68 5.10 22.73 -2.14
C ILE A 68 4.83 24.15 -2.63
N PHE A 69 3.66 24.72 -2.28
CA PHE A 69 3.30 26.07 -2.68
C PHE A 69 4.22 27.13 -2.07
N GLU A 70 4.57 27.01 -0.79
CA GLU A 70 5.50 27.93 -0.12
C GLU A 70 6.92 27.88 -0.71
N LEU A 71 7.39 26.69 -1.10
CA LEU A 71 8.73 26.51 -1.67
C LEU A 71 8.84 26.94 -3.13
N SER A 72 7.80 26.72 -3.93
CA SER A 72 7.87 26.91 -5.38
C SER A 72 7.04 28.07 -5.93
N GLY A 73 6.05 28.56 -5.16
CA GLY A 73 5.01 29.46 -5.65
C GLY A 73 3.99 28.79 -6.58
N ILE A 74 4.16 27.51 -6.90
CA ILE A 74 3.31 26.75 -7.83
C ILE A 74 2.39 25.82 -7.03
N LYS A 75 1.14 25.70 -7.47
CA LYS A 75 0.16 24.82 -6.81
C LYS A 75 0.55 23.34 -6.96
N ALA A 76 0.24 22.54 -5.95
CA ALA A 76 0.48 21.10 -6.02
C ALA A 76 -0.39 20.42 -7.08
N SER A 77 -1.59 20.93 -7.36
CA SER A 77 -2.45 20.50 -8.46
C SER A 77 -1.78 20.70 -9.82
N GLU A 78 -1.24 21.89 -10.07
CA GLU A 78 -0.57 22.26 -11.31
C GLU A 78 0.67 21.38 -11.56
N LEU A 79 1.54 21.20 -10.57
CA LEU A 79 2.72 20.32 -10.72
C LEU A 79 2.36 18.86 -11.00
N ARG A 80 1.27 18.35 -10.39
CA ARG A 80 0.79 16.98 -10.65
C ARG A 80 0.21 16.83 -12.05
N ALA A 81 -0.50 17.86 -12.55
CA ALA A 81 -1.05 17.86 -13.90
C ALA A 81 0.06 17.81 -14.96
N VAL A 82 1.15 18.56 -14.76
CA VAL A 82 2.31 18.58 -15.66
C VAL A 82 2.99 17.22 -15.75
N HIS A 83 3.11 16.49 -14.63
CA HIS A 83 3.75 15.17 -14.62
C HIS A 83 2.95 14.11 -15.41
N ASN A 84 1.62 14.20 -15.42
CA ASN A 84 0.68 13.30 -16.12
C ASN A 84 0.95 11.77 -15.98
N PHE A 85 1.75 11.35 -14.98
CA PHE A 85 2.21 9.96 -14.80
C PHE A 85 2.86 9.33 -16.04
N SER A 86 3.43 10.15 -16.93
CA SER A 86 4.09 9.73 -18.17
C SER A 86 5.61 9.52 -18.00
N GLY A 87 6.10 9.37 -16.77
CA GLY A 87 7.53 9.41 -16.46
C GLY A 87 8.32 8.14 -16.78
N SER A 88 7.73 7.12 -17.39
CA SER A 88 8.45 5.88 -17.74
C SER A 88 7.78 5.12 -18.88
N ASP A 89 8.59 4.70 -19.86
CA ASP A 89 8.20 3.76 -20.92
C ASP A 89 8.32 2.29 -20.48
N LEU A 90 8.61 2.05 -19.20
CA LEU A 90 8.76 0.71 -18.65
C LEU A 90 7.43 -0.04 -18.75
N LYS A 91 7.49 -1.21 -19.38
CA LYS A 91 6.38 -2.16 -19.45
C LYS A 91 6.73 -3.44 -18.72
N GLY A 92 5.77 -3.97 -17.99
CA GLY A 92 5.96 -5.15 -17.16
C GLY A 92 4.70 -5.98 -17.00
N ILE A 93 4.93 -7.22 -16.56
CA ILE A 93 3.90 -8.14 -16.09
C ILE A 93 3.89 -8.05 -14.57
N PHE A 94 2.73 -7.72 -14.00
CA PHE A 94 2.50 -7.65 -12.56
C PHE A 94 1.77 -8.91 -12.13
N LEU A 95 2.35 -9.64 -11.20
CA LEU A 95 1.75 -10.83 -10.62
C LEU A 95 1.28 -10.51 -9.20
N ILE A 96 -0.02 -10.43 -9.00
CA ILE A 96 -0.65 -10.07 -7.74
C ILE A 96 -1.25 -11.32 -7.10
N LEU A 97 -0.63 -11.78 -6.02
CA LEU A 97 -1.08 -12.95 -5.27
C LEU A 97 -2.28 -12.59 -4.40
N GLY A 98 -3.45 -13.12 -4.76
CA GLY A 98 -4.71 -12.94 -4.04
C GLY A 98 -5.02 -14.14 -3.14
N TRP A 99 -5.46 -13.89 -1.91
CA TRP A 99 -5.98 -14.90 -0.98
C TRP A 99 -7.45 -14.61 -0.66
N PRO A 100 -8.27 -15.65 -0.37
CA PRO A 100 -9.54 -15.46 0.31
C PRO A 100 -9.34 -14.67 1.60
N ARG A 101 -10.27 -13.77 1.92
CA ARG A 101 -10.07 -12.78 2.98
C ARG A 101 -9.87 -13.40 4.37
N ASP A 102 -10.65 -14.41 4.68
CA ASP A 102 -10.54 -15.22 5.90
C ASP A 102 -9.16 -15.89 6.00
N LYS A 103 -8.71 -16.54 4.93
CA LYS A 103 -7.39 -17.17 4.87
C LYS A 103 -6.25 -16.19 4.96
N LEU A 104 -6.37 -15.02 4.33
CA LEU A 104 -5.39 -13.95 4.47
C LEU A 104 -5.29 -13.49 5.93
N TYR A 105 -6.43 -13.32 6.60
CA TYR A 105 -6.47 -12.84 7.98
C TYR A 105 -5.92 -13.89 8.95
N GLU A 106 -6.25 -15.16 8.75
CA GLU A 106 -5.67 -16.30 9.47
C GLU A 106 -4.14 -16.28 9.36
N ARG A 107 -3.60 -16.16 8.14
CA ARG A 107 -2.16 -16.08 7.89
C ARG A 107 -1.52 -14.87 8.56
N ILE A 108 -2.14 -13.69 8.48
CA ILE A 108 -1.66 -12.49 9.16
C ILE A 108 -1.59 -12.71 10.67
N ASN A 109 -2.62 -13.30 11.27
CA ASN A 109 -2.68 -13.52 12.70
C ASN A 109 -1.58 -14.46 13.19
N ILE A 110 -1.39 -15.58 12.49
CA ILE A 110 -0.32 -16.55 12.75
C ILE A 110 1.04 -15.85 12.63
N ARG A 111 1.29 -15.14 11.52
CA ARG A 111 2.55 -14.43 11.28
C ARG A 111 2.86 -13.41 12.36
N SER A 112 1.89 -12.59 12.75
CA SER A 112 2.08 -11.58 13.79
C SER A 112 2.45 -12.21 15.13
N ARG A 113 1.87 -13.37 15.49
CA ARG A 113 2.25 -14.11 16.71
C ARG A 113 3.68 -14.62 16.62
N LEU A 114 4.03 -15.27 15.49
CA LEU A 114 5.38 -15.76 15.23
C LEU A 114 6.44 -14.65 15.31
N MET A 115 6.15 -13.44 14.86
CA MET A 115 7.07 -12.30 15.01
C MET A 115 7.41 -12.04 16.49
N PHE A 116 6.42 -12.02 17.37
CA PHE A 116 6.67 -11.85 18.81
C PHE A 116 7.40 -13.04 19.41
N ASP A 117 7.01 -14.28 19.05
CA ASP A 117 7.65 -15.50 19.56
C ASP A 117 9.10 -15.67 19.10
N ASN A 118 9.43 -15.15 17.91
CA ASN A 118 10.77 -15.18 17.34
C ASN A 118 11.64 -13.98 17.74
N GLY A 119 11.22 -13.21 18.75
CA GLY A 119 12.08 -12.21 19.39
C GLY A 119 11.97 -10.78 18.84
N LEU A 120 10.80 -10.38 18.34
CA LEU A 120 10.56 -8.98 17.90
C LEU A 120 10.84 -7.95 19.00
N LEU A 121 10.55 -8.28 20.27
CA LEU A 121 10.81 -7.36 21.39
C LEU A 121 12.31 -7.18 21.61
N GLU A 122 13.06 -8.27 21.60
CA GLU A 122 14.51 -8.31 21.77
C GLU A 122 15.21 -7.56 20.62
N GLU A 123 14.77 -7.80 19.38
CA GLU A 123 15.26 -7.08 18.21
C GLU A 123 14.99 -5.57 18.33
N THR A 124 13.75 -5.21 18.66
CA THR A 124 13.34 -3.79 18.79
C THR A 124 14.14 -3.10 19.88
N LYS A 125 14.30 -3.75 21.05
CA LYS A 125 15.09 -3.23 22.17
C LYS A 125 16.55 -3.02 21.74
N GLY A 126 17.16 -3.98 21.06
CA GLY A 126 18.54 -3.85 20.58
C GLY A 126 18.74 -2.68 19.62
N ILE A 127 17.75 -2.37 18.78
CA ILE A 127 17.80 -1.19 17.89
C ILE A 127 17.68 0.10 18.71
N VAL A 128 16.71 0.17 19.63
CA VAL A 128 16.47 1.35 20.47
C VAL A 128 17.67 1.66 21.36
N ASP A 129 18.24 0.65 22.00
CA ASP A 129 19.41 0.80 22.87
C ASP A 129 20.63 1.34 22.11
N ARG A 130 20.74 1.05 20.81
CA ARG A 130 21.87 1.47 19.97
C ARG A 130 21.65 2.82 19.28
N TYR A 131 20.44 3.11 18.83
CA TYR A 131 20.17 4.21 17.90
C TYR A 131 19.11 5.20 18.41
N GLY A 132 18.49 4.93 19.56
CA GLY A 132 17.37 5.70 20.12
C GLY A 132 16.01 5.26 19.58
N SER A 133 14.94 5.76 20.21
CA SER A 133 13.55 5.40 19.88
C SER A 133 12.90 6.31 18.84
N ASP A 134 13.43 7.51 18.59
CA ASP A 134 12.89 8.45 17.60
C ASP A 134 13.45 8.18 16.19
N LEU A 135 13.21 6.96 15.70
CA LEU A 135 13.64 6.53 14.37
C LEU A 135 12.42 6.31 13.48
N PHE A 136 12.54 6.65 12.19
CA PHE A 136 11.46 6.41 11.23
C PHE A 136 11.02 4.93 11.16
N PRO A 137 11.92 3.92 11.16
CA PRO A 137 11.54 2.51 11.24
C PRO A 137 10.68 2.14 12.45
N MET A 138 10.79 2.84 13.58
CA MET A 138 9.97 2.60 14.78
C MET A 138 8.49 2.93 14.57
N LYS A 139 8.14 3.56 13.44
CA LYS A 139 6.75 3.83 13.04
C LYS A 139 6.14 2.71 12.19
N SER A 140 6.93 1.69 11.83
CA SER A 140 6.47 0.58 11.00
C SER A 140 5.74 -0.51 11.81
N LEU A 141 4.92 -1.30 11.13
CA LEU A 141 4.16 -2.39 11.75
C LEU A 141 5.11 -3.43 12.36
N GLY A 142 4.87 -3.79 13.61
CA GLY A 142 5.74 -4.64 14.41
C GLY A 142 6.53 -3.79 15.39
N TYR A 143 7.49 -3.01 14.89
CA TYR A 143 8.33 -2.14 15.72
C TYR A 143 7.54 -1.11 16.52
N ALA A 144 6.51 -0.50 15.92
CA ALA A 144 5.66 0.47 16.63
C ALA A 144 4.94 -0.17 17.83
N GLN A 145 4.42 -1.39 17.66
CA GLN A 145 3.75 -2.14 18.72
C GLN A 145 4.74 -2.64 19.77
N ALA A 146 5.89 -3.16 19.35
CA ALA A 146 6.96 -3.59 20.23
C ALA A 146 7.49 -2.43 21.09
N LEU A 147 7.66 -1.24 20.51
CA LEU A 147 8.10 -0.06 21.23
C LEU A 147 7.09 0.37 22.32
N LYS A 148 5.78 0.27 22.06
CA LYS A 148 4.75 0.54 23.09
C LYS A 148 4.85 -0.43 24.26
N VAL A 149 5.16 -1.71 24.00
CA VAL A 149 5.40 -2.71 25.06
C VAL A 149 6.65 -2.39 25.86
N LEU A 150 7.77 -2.07 25.18
CA LEU A 150 9.03 -1.71 25.83
C LEU A 150 8.90 -0.46 26.71
N ASN A 151 8.05 0.49 26.30
CA ASN A 151 7.74 1.69 27.08
C ASN A 151 6.72 1.45 28.20
N GLY A 152 6.21 0.23 28.37
CA GLY A 152 5.21 -0.12 29.38
C GLY A 152 3.83 0.51 29.15
N THR A 153 3.53 0.96 27.93
CA THR A 153 2.25 1.62 27.60
C THR A 153 1.12 0.60 27.42
N ILE A 154 1.41 -0.56 26.84
CA ILE A 154 0.47 -1.67 26.62
C ILE A 154 1.15 -3.02 26.87
N GLY A 155 0.34 -4.07 27.10
CA GLY A 155 0.82 -5.45 27.23
C GLY A 155 1.11 -6.13 25.88
N ILE A 156 1.79 -7.28 25.91
CA ILE A 156 2.14 -8.06 24.70
C ILE A 156 0.90 -8.48 23.90
N GLU A 157 -0.15 -8.98 24.57
CA GLU A 157 -1.37 -9.44 23.90
C GLU A 157 -2.14 -8.28 23.25
N GLU A 158 -2.14 -7.11 23.87
CA GLU A 158 -2.75 -5.90 23.30
C GLU A 158 -1.94 -5.42 22.07
N ALA A 159 -0.62 -5.38 22.18
CA ALA A 159 0.28 -5.05 21.07
C ALA A 159 0.14 -6.02 19.89
N LEU A 160 -0.03 -7.31 20.17
CA LEU A 160 -0.29 -8.32 19.16
C LEU A 160 -1.62 -8.08 18.45
N SER A 161 -2.70 -7.82 19.20
CA SER A 161 -4.02 -7.51 18.65
C SER A 161 -3.98 -6.26 17.75
N GLU A 162 -3.30 -5.20 18.21
CA GLU A 162 -3.05 -3.99 17.40
C GLU A 162 -2.28 -4.31 16.11
N LEU A 163 -1.18 -5.08 16.20
CA LEU A 163 -0.36 -5.45 15.06
C LEU A 163 -1.18 -6.22 14.01
N GLN A 164 -1.97 -7.18 14.46
CA GLN A 164 -2.82 -7.97 13.58
C GLN A 164 -3.85 -7.10 12.87
N GLN A 165 -4.54 -6.22 13.61
CA GLN A 165 -5.52 -5.30 13.03
C GLN A 165 -4.89 -4.36 12.02
N GLU A 166 -3.76 -3.75 12.34
CA GLU A 166 -3.09 -2.82 11.44
C GLU A 166 -2.49 -3.51 10.22
N THR A 167 -2.01 -4.75 10.36
CA THR A 167 -1.54 -5.55 9.23
C THR A 167 -2.69 -5.92 8.30
N ARG A 168 -3.88 -6.26 8.82
CA ARG A 168 -5.09 -6.47 8.00
C ARG A 168 -5.51 -5.19 7.28
N ASN A 169 -5.46 -4.04 7.96
CA ASN A 169 -5.74 -2.73 7.36
C ASN A 169 -4.75 -2.41 6.25
N PHE A 170 -3.46 -2.70 6.45
CA PHE A 170 -2.42 -2.52 5.45
C PHE A 170 -2.63 -3.41 4.22
N ALA A 171 -2.92 -4.71 4.43
CA ALA A 171 -3.24 -5.63 3.35
C ALA A 171 -4.47 -5.16 2.55
N LYS A 172 -5.53 -4.73 3.23
CA LYS A 172 -6.72 -4.15 2.58
C LYS A 172 -6.37 -2.95 1.70
N ARG A 173 -5.48 -2.06 2.15
CA ARG A 173 -5.01 -0.91 1.37
C ARG A 173 -4.25 -1.36 0.11
N GLN A 174 -3.41 -2.40 0.22
CA GLN A 174 -2.72 -2.98 -0.94
C GLN A 174 -3.70 -3.56 -1.96
N TYR A 175 -4.70 -4.34 -1.51
CA TYR A 175 -5.75 -4.85 -2.42
C TYR A 175 -6.56 -3.74 -3.08
N THR A 176 -6.94 -2.72 -2.29
CA THR A 176 -7.68 -1.56 -2.80
C THR A 176 -6.88 -0.81 -3.86
N PHE A 177 -5.59 -0.66 -3.64
CA PHE A 177 -4.69 -0.06 -4.62
C PHE A 177 -4.72 -0.87 -5.92
N TRP A 178 -4.36 -2.16 -5.86
CA TRP A 178 -4.20 -2.97 -7.06
C TRP A 178 -5.48 -3.06 -7.88
N ARG A 179 -6.63 -3.24 -7.22
CA ARG A 179 -7.95 -3.26 -7.84
C ARG A 179 -8.25 -2.04 -8.70
N ASN A 180 -7.80 -0.86 -8.27
CA ASN A 180 -8.12 0.40 -8.93
C ASN A 180 -7.00 0.86 -9.87
N GLU A 181 -5.76 0.41 -9.65
CA GLU A 181 -4.61 0.97 -10.34
C GLU A 181 -4.61 0.62 -11.82
N ALA A 182 -4.88 -0.65 -12.15
CA ALA A 182 -4.87 -1.11 -13.52
C ALA A 182 -5.90 -0.40 -14.40
N SER A 183 -7.14 -0.25 -13.90
CA SER A 183 -8.23 0.40 -14.64
C SER A 183 -7.98 1.90 -14.84
N LYS A 184 -7.48 2.60 -13.81
CA LYS A 184 -7.10 4.03 -13.91
C LYS A 184 -6.02 4.29 -14.95
N ARG A 185 -5.20 3.28 -15.25
CA ARG A 185 -4.01 3.42 -16.11
C ARG A 185 -4.16 2.72 -17.47
N GLY A 186 -5.32 2.14 -17.76
CA GLY A 186 -5.55 1.39 -18.99
C GLY A 186 -4.66 0.15 -19.16
N TRP A 187 -4.18 -0.41 -18.03
CA TRP A 187 -3.41 -1.65 -18.05
C TRP A 187 -4.31 -2.83 -18.39
N LYS A 188 -3.75 -3.84 -19.05
CA LYS A 188 -4.48 -5.07 -19.34
C LYS A 188 -4.64 -5.88 -18.06
N VAL A 189 -5.86 -6.29 -17.72
CA VAL A 189 -6.15 -7.05 -16.50
C VAL A 189 -6.51 -8.48 -16.86
N HIS A 190 -5.97 -9.43 -16.08
CA HIS A 190 -6.24 -10.84 -16.16
C HIS A 190 -6.75 -11.34 -14.79
N PRO A 191 -7.88 -12.06 -14.76
CA PRO A 191 -8.73 -12.48 -15.90
C PRO A 191 -9.43 -11.30 -16.59
N GLU A 192 -9.66 -11.41 -17.91
CA GLU A 192 -10.23 -10.33 -18.74
C GLU A 192 -11.74 -10.18 -18.54
N THR A 193 -12.46 -11.29 -18.40
CA THR A 193 -13.90 -11.31 -18.13
C THR A 193 -14.21 -11.93 -16.78
N SER A 194 -15.45 -11.73 -16.32
CA SER A 194 -15.96 -12.43 -15.14
C SER A 194 -15.90 -13.95 -15.33
N GLU A 195 -16.29 -14.47 -16.48
CA GLU A 195 -16.38 -15.91 -16.72
C GLU A 195 -15.01 -16.61 -16.66
N ASP A 196 -13.93 -15.89 -16.96
CA ASP A 196 -12.55 -16.42 -16.99
C ASP A 196 -11.89 -16.52 -15.60
N GLY A 197 -12.54 -16.02 -14.54
CA GLY A 197 -11.91 -15.81 -13.22
C GLY A 197 -12.63 -16.46 -12.06
N LEU A 198 -11.86 -17.03 -11.12
CA LEU A 198 -12.39 -17.47 -9.83
C LEU A 198 -12.58 -16.28 -8.89
N GLU A 199 -13.73 -16.20 -8.22
CA GLU A 199 -13.94 -15.23 -7.13
C GLU A 199 -13.31 -15.74 -5.84
N LEU A 200 -12.45 -14.93 -5.23
CA LEU A 200 -11.90 -15.20 -3.90
C LEU A 200 -12.95 -14.89 -2.81
N ARG A 201 -13.88 -15.83 -2.61
CA ARG A 201 -14.92 -15.75 -1.57
C ARG A 201 -14.41 -16.21 -0.21
N SER A 202 -14.81 -15.50 0.85
CA SER A 202 -14.64 -16.03 2.20
C SER A 202 -15.64 -17.16 2.47
N HIS A 203 -15.29 -18.10 3.36
CA HIS A 203 -16.19 -19.21 3.72
C HIS A 203 -17.53 -18.71 4.33
N ASP A 204 -17.50 -17.56 5.02
CA ASP A 204 -18.67 -16.94 5.67
C ASP A 204 -19.61 -16.21 4.69
N ASP A 205 -19.11 -15.79 3.53
CA ASP A 205 -19.91 -15.05 2.54
C ASP A 205 -20.82 -15.96 1.70
N PHE A 206 -20.59 -17.28 1.73
CA PHE A 206 -21.44 -18.25 1.01
C PHE A 206 -22.88 -18.29 1.53
N TYR A 207 -23.10 -17.98 2.81
CA TYR A 207 -24.43 -18.01 3.44
C TYR A 207 -25.15 -16.66 3.47
N LYS A 208 -24.51 -15.55 3.07
CA LYS A 208 -25.12 -14.22 3.07
C LYS A 208 -25.55 -13.81 1.67
N SER A 209 -26.77 -14.21 1.31
CA SER A 209 -27.41 -13.79 0.07
C SER A 209 -27.60 -12.26 0.01
N HIS A 210 -27.33 -11.67 -1.16
CA HIS A 210 -27.74 -10.32 -1.60
C HIS A 210 -27.04 -9.09 -1.00
N LYS A 211 -25.79 -8.86 -1.42
CA LYS A 211 -25.29 -7.56 -1.91
C LYS A 211 -23.91 -7.76 -2.54
N HIS A 212 -23.74 -7.40 -3.81
CA HIS A 212 -22.49 -7.49 -4.55
C HIS A 212 -21.32 -6.90 -3.76
N VAL A 213 -20.45 -7.74 -3.21
CA VAL A 213 -19.19 -7.29 -2.62
C VAL A 213 -18.10 -7.50 -3.65
N ASN A 214 -17.49 -6.39 -4.06
CA ASN A 214 -16.33 -6.31 -4.94
C ASN A 214 -15.18 -7.22 -4.44
N GLU A 215 -15.19 -8.49 -4.80
CA GLU A 215 -14.09 -9.42 -4.57
C GLU A 215 -13.12 -9.43 -5.74
N LEU A 216 -11.86 -9.77 -5.46
CA LEU A 216 -10.83 -9.83 -6.50
C LEU A 216 -11.00 -11.16 -7.24
N ARG A 217 -11.22 -11.10 -8.56
CA ARG A 217 -11.16 -12.30 -9.39
C ARG A 217 -9.71 -12.66 -9.68
N VAL A 218 -9.41 -13.95 -9.69
CA VAL A 218 -8.06 -14.48 -9.89
C VAL A 218 -8.03 -15.55 -10.98
N CYS A 219 -6.89 -15.64 -11.66
CA CYS A 219 -6.50 -16.77 -12.48
C CYS A 219 -6.11 -17.93 -11.57
N ASP A 220 -6.62 -19.12 -11.89
CA ASP A 220 -6.36 -20.35 -11.14
C ASP A 220 -5.23 -21.16 -11.77
N TYR A 221 -4.10 -20.51 -12.05
CA TYR A 221 -2.95 -21.19 -12.61
C TYR A 221 -2.25 -22.05 -11.56
N SER A 222 -1.90 -23.27 -11.94
CA SER A 222 -0.82 -24.01 -11.29
C SER A 222 0.52 -23.30 -11.52
N PHE A 223 1.53 -23.64 -10.71
CA PHE A 223 2.87 -23.11 -10.90
C PHE A 223 3.45 -23.41 -12.29
N SER A 224 3.18 -24.60 -12.84
CA SER A 224 3.66 -24.97 -14.19
C SER A 224 3.00 -24.13 -15.28
N GLU A 225 1.68 -23.93 -15.21
CA GLU A 225 0.95 -23.11 -16.18
C GLU A 225 1.39 -21.65 -16.12
N LEU A 226 1.61 -21.11 -14.93
CA LEU A 226 2.13 -19.76 -14.75
C LEU A 226 3.51 -19.60 -15.41
N LEU A 227 4.42 -20.56 -15.21
CA LEU A 227 5.74 -20.53 -15.83
C LEU A 227 5.67 -20.61 -17.36
N GLN A 228 4.83 -21.51 -17.89
CA GLN A 228 4.63 -21.62 -19.34
C GLN A 228 4.09 -20.31 -19.94
N MET A 229 3.12 -19.68 -19.27
CA MET A 229 2.57 -18.38 -19.68
C MET A 229 3.66 -17.29 -19.69
N LEU A 230 4.46 -17.21 -18.63
CA LEU A 230 5.54 -16.21 -18.53
C LEU A 230 6.62 -16.44 -19.61
N HIS A 231 7.01 -17.69 -19.88
CA HIS A 231 7.95 -18.02 -20.96
C HIS A 231 7.40 -17.65 -22.34
N ALA A 232 6.13 -17.92 -22.60
CA ALA A 232 5.48 -17.55 -23.86
C ALA A 232 5.44 -16.02 -24.06
N LYS A 233 5.41 -15.24 -22.97
CA LYS A 233 5.42 -13.78 -23.00
C LYS A 233 6.80 -13.16 -23.00
N SER A 234 7.81 -13.77 -22.39
CA SER A 234 9.17 -13.22 -22.35
C SER A 234 9.79 -13.06 -23.75
N ALA A 235 9.29 -13.80 -24.74
CA ALA A 235 9.71 -13.70 -26.14
C ALA A 235 8.99 -12.58 -26.93
N LYS A 236 8.04 -11.85 -26.32
CA LYS A 236 7.22 -10.84 -27.00
C LYS A 236 7.41 -9.46 -26.36
N THR A 237 7.46 -8.42 -27.19
CA THR A 237 7.41 -7.04 -26.71
C THR A 237 6.02 -6.74 -26.16
N LEU A 238 5.95 -6.22 -24.94
CA LEU A 238 4.68 -5.80 -24.35
C LEU A 238 4.20 -4.49 -24.98
N GLU A 239 2.94 -4.46 -25.41
CA GLU A 239 2.30 -3.23 -25.91
C GLU A 239 1.88 -2.30 -24.77
N ARG A 240 1.46 -2.87 -23.64
CA ARG A 240 1.06 -2.20 -22.40
C ARG A 240 1.39 -3.07 -21.20
N ASN A 241 1.34 -2.49 -20.01
CA ASN A 241 1.41 -3.23 -18.76
C ASN A 241 0.27 -4.23 -18.63
N GLU A 242 0.57 -5.41 -18.08
CA GLU A 242 -0.40 -6.47 -17.83
C GLU A 242 -0.40 -6.84 -16.35
N VAL A 243 -1.58 -6.97 -15.75
CA VAL A 243 -1.76 -7.37 -14.34
C VAL A 243 -2.49 -8.70 -14.30
N TYR A 244 -1.87 -9.68 -13.67
CA TYR A 244 -2.44 -10.98 -13.39
C TYR A 244 -2.73 -11.07 -11.90
N TYR A 245 -4.01 -11.19 -11.57
CA TYR A 245 -4.43 -11.58 -10.23
C TYR A 245 -4.38 -13.11 -10.17
N LEU A 246 -3.60 -13.67 -9.26
CA LEU A 246 -3.38 -15.11 -9.17
C LEU A 246 -3.93 -15.66 -7.87
N ASN A 247 -4.49 -16.87 -7.91
CA ASN A 247 -4.90 -17.58 -6.72
C ASN A 247 -3.65 -18.01 -5.93
N ALA A 248 -3.37 -17.33 -4.83
CA ALA A 248 -2.17 -17.55 -4.05
C ALA A 248 -2.13 -18.93 -3.37
N GLN A 249 -3.29 -19.58 -3.23
CA GLN A 249 -3.40 -20.93 -2.65
C GLN A 249 -2.66 -21.98 -3.49
N ASN A 250 -2.47 -21.73 -4.79
CA ASN A 250 -1.84 -22.69 -5.71
C ASN A 250 -0.31 -22.75 -5.62
N PHE A 251 0.31 -21.89 -4.80
CA PHE A 251 1.78 -21.73 -4.75
C PHE A 251 2.40 -22.09 -3.40
N GLU A 252 1.67 -22.80 -2.52
CA GLU A 252 2.14 -23.34 -1.22
C GLU A 252 3.22 -22.49 -0.51
N ALA A 253 2.88 -21.24 -0.17
CA ALA A 253 3.82 -20.36 0.50
C ALA A 253 3.82 -20.60 2.04
N PRO A 254 4.96 -20.96 2.66
CA PRO A 254 5.07 -21.05 4.12
C PRO A 254 4.77 -19.71 4.80
N ILE A 255 4.39 -19.80 6.08
CA ILE A 255 4.22 -18.63 6.95
C ILE A 255 5.51 -18.50 7.76
N TYR A 256 6.24 -17.40 7.57
CA TYR A 256 7.46 -17.07 8.29
C TYR A 256 7.20 -15.95 9.30
#